data_AF-A0A3M0W8B1-F1
#
_entry.id   AF-A0A3M0W8B1-F1
#
_cell.length_a   1.000
_cell.length_b   1.000
_cell.length_c   1.000
_cell.angle_alpha   90.00
_cell.angle_beta   90.00
_cell.angle_gamma   90.00
#
_symmetry.space_group_name_H-M   'P 1'
#
loop_
_entity.id
_entity.type
_entity.pdbx_description
1 polymer ?
#
loop_
_entity_poly.entity_id
_entity_poly.type
_entity_poly.pdbx_seq_one_letter_code
_entity_poly.pdbx_strand_id
1 'polypeptide(L)'
;MAKKLVRTAGHRLKRHTISILTVFRQRRAAVQLAVCVLLAACIILFLDNRYRVLPNAIHNHLPAPHAHGYVTTDIKIITCNKLNVFNKCALEGPNWHRINKDLYLDSSYTSTAYLYVERKKEDDLQPHEQVIADIRIGRLQPSTIDAKGSKDSRWESRPFGLWLMITTKHPSADELVTGVDVLFGADAADPRSNWQVQDLGLFIDSKAPEPRITFRRGRPLQLEKPIPRIRKDGKFKILQVSDMHLSTGLGVCRDVPSTDIGAAHCDADPRTLDFVERMIEDEKPDFVVLTGDQVNGDTSPDAQSAIYKYSALFARHRLPHAAIFGNHDDEGSLTREQTMALIDGLPFSLSTAGPSDVDGVGNYHVEILGRGTTTHSALTLYMLDSHSYSKDEKKYPGYDYIHPNQVSWFINTSNGLKRKHREYTHIHMDLAFIHIPLPEYRNPHKLPVVGNWTENPTAPVYNSGFLDALISQNVLVVSCGHDHVNDYCVPGVPTQASAQASEHVTSDPSHPAIWMCYGGGVGFGGYGRSAYYHRRLRVLEMDMNEARITSWTRLECCGEEVTSKRWDETILVDGGQVVVY
;
A
#
# COMPACT_ATOMS: atom_id res chain seq x y z
N MET A 1 -3.70 67.21 47.25
CA MET A 1 -4.25 65.96 46.66
C MET A 1 -4.57 66.02 45.15
N ALA A 2 -4.85 67.18 44.55
CA ALA A 2 -5.28 67.25 43.13
C ALA A 2 -4.21 66.92 42.06
N LYS A 3 -2.91 67.17 42.30
CA LYS A 3 -1.84 66.89 41.30
C LYS A 3 -1.48 65.40 41.13
N LYS A 4 -1.88 64.52 42.06
CA LYS A 4 -1.56 63.08 42.03
C LYS A 4 -2.61 62.25 41.26
N LEU A 5 -3.85 62.73 41.18
CA LEU A 5 -4.94 62.10 40.39
C LEU A 5 -4.84 62.37 38.89
N VAL A 6 -4.38 63.55 38.47
CA VAL A 6 -4.28 63.90 37.03
C VAL A 6 -3.15 63.12 36.34
N ARG A 7 -2.04 62.84 37.04
CA ARG A 7 -0.92 62.05 36.50
C ARG A 7 -1.23 60.55 36.34
N THR A 8 -2.08 59.98 37.20
CA THR A 8 -2.48 58.57 37.14
C THR A 8 -3.57 58.31 36.10
N ALA A 9 -4.50 59.25 35.90
CA ALA A 9 -5.50 59.18 34.83
C ALA A 9 -4.87 59.29 33.42
N GLY A 10 -3.91 60.21 33.22
CA GLY A 10 -3.22 60.36 31.93
C GLY A 10 -2.36 59.16 31.51
N HIS A 11 -1.79 58.43 32.48
CA HIS A 11 -1.02 57.21 32.21
C HIS A 11 -1.90 55.99 31.90
N ARG A 12 -3.08 55.87 32.53
CA ARG A 12 -4.07 54.82 32.21
C ARG A 12 -4.71 55.04 30.85
N LEU A 13 -5.05 56.29 30.48
CA LEU A 13 -5.62 56.60 29.17
C LEU A 13 -4.61 56.28 28.06
N LYS A 14 -3.35 56.73 28.17
CA LYS A 14 -2.30 56.40 27.17
C LYS A 14 -2.05 54.90 27.02
N ARG A 15 -2.05 54.12 28.11
CA ARG A 15 -1.89 52.65 28.04
C ARG A 15 -3.10 51.96 27.36
N HIS A 16 -4.32 52.42 27.61
CA HIS A 16 -5.52 51.91 26.92
C HIS A 16 -5.53 52.27 25.43
N THR A 17 -5.18 53.51 25.05
CA THR A 17 -5.15 53.91 23.64
C THR A 17 -4.06 53.16 22.86
N ILE A 18 -2.87 52.94 23.46
CA ILE A 18 -1.80 52.14 22.86
C ILE A 18 -2.20 50.67 22.71
N SER A 19 -2.89 50.08 23.70
CA SER A 19 -3.40 48.70 23.62
C SER A 19 -4.44 48.53 22.51
N ILE A 20 -5.39 49.47 22.38
CA ILE A 20 -6.41 49.45 21.33
C ILE A 20 -5.76 49.60 19.94
N LEU A 21 -4.83 50.54 19.76
CA LEU A 21 -4.11 50.73 18.49
C LEU A 21 -3.31 49.48 18.09
N THR A 22 -2.69 48.78 19.05
CA THR A 22 -1.96 47.53 18.79
C THR A 22 -2.90 46.40 18.36
N VAL A 23 -4.07 46.27 18.99
CA VAL A 23 -5.09 45.27 18.62
C VAL A 23 -5.66 45.54 17.22
N PHE A 24 -5.93 46.81 16.87
CA PHE A 24 -6.36 47.18 15.52
C PHE A 24 -5.28 46.89 14.47
N ARG A 25 -4.00 47.12 14.80
CA ARG A 25 -2.88 46.86 13.90
C ARG A 25 -2.67 45.34 13.68
N GLN A 26 -2.82 44.54 14.73
CA GLN A 26 -2.77 43.07 14.64
C GLN A 26 -3.94 42.51 13.83
N ARG A 27 -5.17 43.01 14.03
CA ARG A 27 -6.34 42.61 13.23
C ARG A 27 -6.17 42.95 11.76
N ARG A 28 -5.65 44.15 11.45
CA ARG A 28 -5.38 44.56 10.06
C ARG A 28 -4.30 43.71 9.41
N ALA A 29 -3.23 43.39 10.13
CA ALA A 29 -2.18 42.49 9.64
C ALA A 29 -2.71 41.06 9.40
N ALA A 30 -3.57 40.54 10.29
CA ALA A 30 -4.19 39.23 10.11
C ALA A 30 -5.11 39.17 8.89
N VAL A 31 -5.92 40.22 8.67
CA VAL A 31 -6.78 40.33 7.47
C VAL A 31 -5.93 40.45 6.20
N GLN A 32 -4.86 41.25 6.22
CA GLN A 32 -3.94 41.38 5.08
C GLN A 32 -3.24 40.06 4.76
N LEU A 33 -2.80 39.32 5.78
CA LEU A 33 -2.21 37.99 5.60
C LEU A 33 -3.22 37.01 5.01
N ALA A 34 -4.45 36.99 5.52
CA ALA A 34 -5.51 36.12 5.00
C ALA A 34 -5.83 36.41 3.52
N VAL A 35 -5.89 37.70 3.15
CA VAL A 35 -6.09 38.12 1.74
C VAL A 35 -4.90 37.74 0.86
N CYS A 36 -3.66 37.93 1.33
CA CYS A 36 -2.47 37.51 0.60
C CYS A 36 -2.40 35.99 0.41
N VAL A 37 -2.75 35.21 1.44
CA VAL A 37 -2.82 33.74 1.36
C VAL A 37 -3.90 33.30 0.38
N LEU A 38 -5.08 33.93 0.41
CA LEU A 38 -6.16 33.66 -0.55
C LEU A 38 -5.74 34.00 -1.99
N LEU A 39 -5.10 35.14 -2.22
CA LEU A 39 -4.61 35.53 -3.54
C LEU A 39 -3.50 34.58 -4.03
N ALA A 40 -2.55 34.22 -3.17
CA ALA A 40 -1.52 33.24 -3.49
C ALA A 40 -2.13 31.87 -3.81
N ALA A 41 -3.11 31.42 -3.02
CA ALA A 41 -3.83 30.18 -3.29
C ALA A 41 -4.58 30.24 -4.63
N CYS A 42 -5.29 31.33 -4.93
CA CYS A 42 -5.96 31.52 -6.22
C CYS A 42 -4.99 31.54 -7.40
N ILE A 43 -3.83 32.19 -7.26
CA ILE A 43 -2.79 32.23 -8.30
C ILE A 43 -2.18 30.85 -8.49
N ILE A 44 -1.87 30.15 -7.40
CA ILE A 44 -1.36 28.77 -7.45
C ILE A 44 -2.39 27.86 -8.11
N LEU A 45 -3.67 27.89 -7.71
CA LEU A 45 -4.74 27.11 -8.33
C LEU A 45 -4.93 27.45 -9.82
N PHE A 46 -4.84 28.73 -10.19
CA PHE A 46 -4.96 29.15 -11.58
C PHE A 46 -3.77 28.67 -12.44
N LEU A 47 -2.54 28.84 -11.93
CA LEU A 47 -1.33 28.37 -12.60
C LEU A 47 -1.31 26.85 -12.65
N ASP A 48 -1.79 26.17 -11.62
CA ASP A 48 -1.84 24.72 -11.54
C ASP A 48 -2.85 24.13 -12.53
N ASN A 49 -4.03 24.73 -12.62
CA ASN A 49 -5.05 24.38 -13.61
C ASN A 49 -4.56 24.54 -15.06
N ARG A 50 -3.58 25.43 -15.30
CA ARG A 50 -3.09 25.73 -16.65
C ARG A 50 -1.73 25.11 -16.98
N TYR A 51 -0.90 24.85 -15.97
CA TYR A 51 0.51 24.48 -16.13
C TYR A 51 1.01 23.37 -15.18
N ARG A 52 0.16 22.84 -14.28
CA ARG A 52 0.52 21.78 -13.30
C ARG A 52 1.79 22.10 -12.51
N VAL A 53 1.73 23.17 -11.71
CA VAL A 53 2.87 23.69 -10.93
C VAL A 53 2.90 23.13 -9.51
N LEU A 54 1.82 22.51 -9.02
CA LEU A 54 1.84 21.78 -7.77
C LEU A 54 2.60 20.45 -7.91
N PRO A 55 3.23 19.95 -6.82
CA PRO A 55 3.86 18.64 -6.82
C PRO A 55 2.84 17.56 -7.25
N ASN A 56 3.31 16.54 -7.98
CA ASN A 56 2.47 15.41 -8.42
C ASN A 56 1.72 14.72 -7.26
N ALA A 57 2.19 14.89 -6.02
CA ALA A 57 1.46 14.50 -4.82
C ALA A 57 0.04 15.08 -4.77
N ILE A 58 -0.18 16.37 -5.08
CA ILE A 58 -1.53 16.97 -5.04
C ILE A 58 -2.37 16.59 -6.27
N HIS A 59 -1.73 16.36 -7.43
CA HIS A 59 -2.42 15.91 -8.64
C HIS A 59 -2.87 14.44 -8.58
N ASN A 60 -2.19 13.63 -7.78
CA ASN A 60 -2.54 12.23 -7.52
C ASN A 60 -3.37 12.06 -6.22
N HIS A 61 -3.36 13.04 -5.30
CA HIS A 61 -4.15 13.05 -4.05
C HIS A 61 -5.49 13.77 -4.13
N LEU A 62 -5.82 14.44 -5.23
CA LEU A 62 -7.21 14.44 -5.60
C LEU A 62 -7.50 13.00 -6.04
N PRO A 63 -8.37 12.21 -5.35
CA PRO A 63 -9.17 11.28 -6.14
C PRO A 63 -9.66 12.14 -7.27
N ALA A 64 -9.22 11.94 -8.52
CA ALA A 64 -9.79 12.69 -9.63
C ALA A 64 -11.28 12.47 -9.44
N PRO A 65 -12.07 13.48 -8.98
CA PRO A 65 -13.29 13.25 -8.22
C PRO A 65 -14.07 12.30 -9.09
N HIS A 66 -14.16 11.04 -8.67
CA HIS A 66 -14.38 9.95 -9.60
C HIS A 66 -15.74 10.20 -10.18
N ALA A 67 -15.69 10.80 -11.36
CA ALA A 67 -16.74 11.26 -12.22
C ALA A 67 -18.09 10.65 -11.85
N HIS A 68 -18.76 11.20 -10.84
CA HIS A 68 -20.18 10.93 -10.70
C HIS A 68 -20.79 11.61 -11.92
N GLY A 69 -21.29 10.76 -12.83
CA GLY A 69 -21.80 11.18 -14.12
C GLY A 69 -20.74 11.79 -15.03
N TYR A 70 -19.57 11.18 -15.26
CA TYR A 70 -18.86 11.37 -16.55
C TYR A 70 -18.82 10.07 -17.34
N VAL A 71 -18.84 10.23 -18.65
CA VAL A 71 -18.68 9.16 -19.63
C VAL A 71 -17.49 9.46 -20.53
N THR A 72 -16.90 8.41 -21.09
CA THR A 72 -15.84 8.53 -22.08
C THR A 72 -16.47 8.78 -23.46
N THR A 73 -16.06 9.86 -24.13
CA THR A 73 -16.58 10.22 -25.46
C THR A 73 -15.65 9.82 -26.59
N ASP A 74 -14.33 9.86 -26.36
CA ASP A 74 -13.33 9.44 -27.35
C ASP A 74 -12.04 8.98 -26.68
N ILE A 75 -11.25 8.17 -27.40
CA ILE A 75 -9.93 7.69 -26.97
C ILE A 75 -8.97 7.79 -28.14
N LYS A 76 -7.77 8.32 -27.86
CA LYS A 76 -6.68 8.46 -28.85
C LYS A 76 -5.36 7.96 -28.28
N ILE A 77 -4.53 7.39 -29.14
CA ILE A 77 -3.13 7.11 -28.84
C ILE A 77 -2.30 8.08 -29.67
N ILE A 78 -1.43 8.84 -29.02
CA ILE A 78 -0.53 9.79 -29.69
C ILE A 78 0.89 9.29 -29.53
N THR A 79 1.58 9.08 -30.65
CA THR A 79 2.99 8.69 -30.71
C THR A 79 3.85 9.89 -31.09
N CYS A 80 4.96 10.07 -30.39
CA CYS A 80 5.85 11.22 -30.59
C CYS A 80 7.31 10.82 -30.60
N ASN A 81 8.11 11.58 -31.34
CA ASN A 81 9.55 11.37 -31.42
C ASN A 81 10.26 11.99 -30.21
N LYS A 82 10.99 11.18 -29.43
CA LYS A 82 11.80 11.61 -28.28
C LYS A 82 12.86 12.67 -28.67
N LEU A 83 13.37 12.62 -29.91
CA LEU A 83 14.41 13.52 -30.41
C LEU A 83 13.90 14.89 -30.83
N ASN A 84 12.58 15.06 -31.00
CA ASN A 84 11.99 16.34 -31.40
C ASN A 84 11.46 17.09 -30.17
N VAL A 85 12.28 17.97 -29.62
CA VAL A 85 11.97 18.80 -28.43
C VAL A 85 10.76 19.73 -28.59
N PHE A 86 10.26 19.95 -29.82
CA PHE A 86 9.08 20.77 -30.08
C PHE A 86 7.78 19.97 -30.06
N ASN A 87 7.82 18.64 -30.12
CA ASN A 87 6.63 17.80 -30.11
C ASN A 87 6.35 17.27 -28.69
N LYS A 88 5.59 18.04 -27.90
CA LYS A 88 5.29 17.74 -26.48
C LYS A 88 4.37 16.56 -26.23
N CYS A 89 4.01 15.81 -27.28
CA CYS A 89 3.07 14.70 -27.19
C CYS A 89 1.77 15.07 -26.48
N ALA A 90 1.35 16.33 -26.65
CA ALA A 90 0.24 16.97 -25.98
C ALA A 90 -0.96 17.02 -26.92
N LEU A 91 -2.12 16.62 -26.42
CA LEU A 91 -3.40 16.88 -27.07
C LEU A 91 -4.06 18.08 -26.38
N GLU A 92 -4.34 19.13 -27.14
CA GLU A 92 -5.01 20.32 -26.61
C GLU A 92 -6.54 20.13 -26.58
N GLY A 93 -7.16 20.51 -25.47
CA GLY A 93 -8.62 20.55 -25.32
C GLY A 93 -9.04 20.41 -23.85
N PRO A 94 -10.16 21.04 -23.45
CA PRO A 94 -10.55 21.10 -22.04
C PRO A 94 -10.97 19.75 -21.44
N ASN A 95 -11.38 18.80 -22.29
CA ASN A 95 -11.94 17.50 -21.88
C ASN A 95 -10.97 16.33 -22.09
N TRP A 96 -9.79 16.59 -22.67
CA TRP A 96 -8.81 15.55 -22.96
C TRP A 96 -7.88 15.34 -21.77
N HIS A 97 -7.81 14.10 -21.31
CA HIS A 97 -6.95 13.70 -20.19
C HIS A 97 -5.91 12.68 -20.68
N ARG A 98 -4.64 12.99 -20.45
CA ARG A 98 -3.54 12.06 -20.71
C ARG A 98 -3.44 11.05 -19.56
N ILE A 99 -3.40 9.76 -19.89
CA ILE A 99 -2.91 8.72 -18.98
C ILE A 99 -1.38 8.82 -18.97
N ASN A 100 -0.82 9.19 -17.83
CA ASN A 100 0.61 9.48 -17.65
C ASN A 100 1.46 8.21 -17.57
N LYS A 101 1.33 7.33 -18.57
CA LYS A 101 2.10 6.09 -18.72
C LYS A 101 2.60 6.03 -20.16
N ASP A 102 3.92 6.00 -20.35
CA ASP A 102 4.49 5.75 -21.68
C ASP A 102 4.18 4.32 -22.08
N LEU A 103 3.49 4.13 -23.20
CA LEU A 103 3.11 2.80 -23.68
C LEU A 103 4.33 1.94 -24.09
N TYR A 104 5.50 2.55 -24.24
CA TYR A 104 6.77 1.84 -24.41
C TYR A 104 7.51 1.53 -23.10
N LEU A 105 7.00 1.99 -21.94
CA LEU A 105 7.70 1.92 -20.63
C LEU A 105 9.15 2.42 -20.73
N ASP A 106 9.35 3.53 -21.46
CA ASP A 106 10.67 4.12 -21.74
C ASP A 106 11.70 3.25 -22.47
N SER A 107 11.34 2.03 -22.87
CA SER A 107 12.24 1.11 -23.59
C SER A 107 12.60 1.54 -25.01
N SER A 108 11.83 2.45 -25.61
CA SER A 108 12.10 3.01 -26.93
C SER A 108 12.99 4.26 -26.84
N TYR A 109 14.07 4.29 -27.62
CA TYR A 109 14.98 5.44 -27.71
C TYR A 109 14.48 6.57 -28.60
N THR A 110 13.59 6.27 -29.55
CA THR A 110 13.15 7.23 -30.57
C THR A 110 11.72 7.67 -30.38
N SER A 111 10.88 6.89 -29.70
CA SER A 111 9.45 7.15 -29.62
C SER A 111 8.92 7.06 -28.20
N THR A 112 7.88 7.84 -27.92
CA THR A 112 6.97 7.67 -26.78
C THR A 112 5.56 7.56 -27.31
N ALA A 113 4.66 6.93 -26.57
CA ALA A 113 3.25 6.98 -26.88
C ALA A 113 2.42 7.10 -25.61
N TYR A 114 1.33 7.86 -25.68
CA TYR A 114 0.44 8.07 -24.54
C TYR A 114 -1.01 7.88 -24.95
N LEU A 115 -1.79 7.29 -24.03
CA LEU A 115 -3.25 7.20 -24.16
C LEU A 115 -3.89 8.50 -23.69
N TYR A 116 -4.82 9.00 -24.50
CA TYR A 116 -5.65 10.16 -24.23
C TYR A 116 -7.10 9.74 -24.18
N VAL A 117 -7.80 10.20 -23.15
CA VAL A 117 -9.20 9.88 -22.89
C VAL A 117 -9.98 11.19 -22.81
N GLU A 118 -10.95 11.36 -23.70
CA GLU A 118 -11.88 12.48 -23.62
C GLU A 118 -13.04 12.09 -22.69
N ARG A 119 -13.33 12.94 -21.70
CA ARG A 119 -14.42 12.71 -20.75
C ARG A 119 -15.34 13.92 -20.70
N LYS A 120 -16.65 13.67 -20.65
CA LYS A 120 -17.67 14.71 -20.45
C LYS A 120 -18.65 14.29 -19.38
N LYS A 121 -19.24 15.27 -18.69
CA LYS A 121 -20.32 14.98 -17.76
C LYS A 121 -21.52 14.43 -18.52
N GLU A 122 -22.17 13.44 -17.94
CA GLU A 122 -23.39 12.81 -18.42
C GLU A 122 -24.48 13.87 -18.64
N ASP A 123 -24.63 14.81 -17.70
CA ASP A 123 -25.60 15.92 -17.77
C ASP A 123 -25.29 16.95 -18.87
N ASP A 124 -24.05 17.02 -19.35
CA ASP A 124 -23.61 17.97 -20.38
C ASP A 124 -23.70 17.38 -21.80
N LEU A 125 -24.06 16.09 -21.94
CA LEU A 125 -24.12 15.41 -23.23
C LEU A 125 -25.28 15.91 -24.09
N GLN A 126 -24.99 16.23 -25.35
CA GLN A 126 -26.03 16.56 -26.32
C GLN A 126 -26.77 15.29 -26.81
N PRO A 127 -28.07 15.33 -27.16
CA PRO A 127 -28.90 14.14 -27.44
C PRO A 127 -28.38 13.11 -28.46
N HIS A 128 -27.43 13.49 -29.32
CA HIS A 128 -26.82 12.63 -30.34
C HIS A 128 -25.30 12.60 -30.25
N GLU A 129 -24.75 13.04 -29.13
CA GLU A 129 -23.32 13.04 -28.87
C GLU A 129 -22.80 11.61 -28.77
N GLN A 130 -21.64 11.38 -29.37
CA GLN A 130 -21.01 10.07 -29.44
C GLN A 130 -20.36 9.72 -28.09
N VAL A 131 -20.68 8.54 -27.59
CA VAL A 131 -20.11 7.99 -26.35
C VAL A 131 -19.57 6.59 -26.60
N ILE A 132 -18.62 6.16 -25.78
CA ILE A 132 -18.01 4.83 -25.86
C ILE A 132 -18.80 3.84 -25.00
N ALA A 133 -19.35 2.81 -25.65
CA ALA A 133 -20.02 1.70 -24.99
C ALA A 133 -19.07 0.52 -24.71
N ASP A 134 -18.07 0.32 -25.57
CA ASP A 134 -17.15 -0.80 -25.44
C ASP A 134 -15.76 -0.51 -26.03
N ILE A 135 -14.76 -1.24 -25.56
CA ILE A 135 -13.38 -1.22 -26.05
C ILE A 135 -12.93 -2.65 -26.31
N ARG A 136 -12.33 -2.90 -27.47
CA ARG A 136 -11.71 -4.19 -27.83
C ARG A 136 -10.34 -3.96 -28.46
N ILE A 137 -9.46 -4.94 -28.28
CA ILE A 137 -8.17 -4.99 -28.97
C ILE A 137 -8.19 -6.16 -29.96
N GLY A 138 -7.79 -5.93 -31.21
CA GLY A 138 -7.83 -6.97 -32.24
C GLY A 138 -7.35 -6.49 -33.61
N ARG A 139 -6.86 -7.43 -34.43
CA ARG A 139 -6.43 -7.14 -35.81
C ARG A 139 -7.61 -6.97 -36.77
N LEU A 140 -8.73 -7.60 -36.44
CA LEU A 140 -9.96 -7.58 -37.20
C LEU A 140 -11.01 -6.77 -36.44
N GLN A 141 -11.93 -6.17 -37.17
CA GLN A 141 -13.08 -5.50 -36.58
C GLN A 141 -13.87 -6.51 -35.72
N PRO A 142 -14.22 -6.18 -34.46
CA PRO A 142 -15.03 -7.06 -33.63
C PRO A 142 -16.42 -7.29 -34.24
N SER A 143 -17.01 -8.45 -33.94
CA SER A 143 -18.35 -8.79 -34.43
C SER A 143 -19.39 -7.79 -33.92
N THR A 144 -20.37 -7.45 -34.75
CA THR A 144 -21.51 -6.59 -34.37
C THR A 144 -22.66 -7.38 -33.75
N ILE A 145 -22.55 -8.71 -33.62
CA ILE A 145 -23.63 -9.60 -33.16
C ILE A 145 -23.94 -9.39 -31.67
N ASP A 146 -22.96 -8.95 -30.87
CA ASP A 146 -23.13 -8.65 -29.44
C ASP A 146 -23.88 -7.33 -29.17
N ALA A 147 -23.91 -6.41 -30.14
CA ALA A 147 -24.73 -5.22 -30.07
C ALA A 147 -26.10 -5.57 -30.65
N LYS A 148 -27.17 -5.51 -29.84
CA LYS A 148 -28.57 -5.70 -30.25
C LYS A 148 -28.94 -4.91 -31.52
N GLY A 149 -28.62 -5.42 -32.72
CA GLY A 149 -29.07 -4.99 -34.05
C GLY A 149 -29.27 -3.48 -34.30
N SER A 150 -28.55 -2.62 -33.59
CA SER A 150 -28.88 -1.20 -33.49
C SER A 150 -28.14 -0.45 -34.59
N LYS A 151 -28.89 0.22 -35.48
CA LYS A 151 -28.32 1.12 -36.51
C LYS A 151 -27.46 2.26 -35.93
N ASP A 152 -27.49 2.45 -34.62
CA ASP A 152 -26.92 3.60 -33.91
C ASP A 152 -25.57 3.32 -33.23
N SER A 153 -25.02 2.11 -33.43
CA SER A 153 -23.73 1.71 -32.85
C SER A 153 -22.77 1.24 -33.94
N ARG A 154 -21.50 1.66 -33.87
CA ARG A 154 -20.46 1.25 -34.83
C ARG A 154 -19.12 1.06 -34.14
N TRP A 155 -18.29 0.18 -34.70
CA TRP A 155 -16.89 0.05 -34.31
C TRP A 155 -16.04 1.05 -35.10
N GLU A 156 -15.19 1.79 -34.42
CA GLU A 156 -14.14 2.60 -35.03
C GLU A 156 -12.76 2.10 -34.63
N SER A 157 -11.88 2.01 -35.63
CA SER A 157 -10.48 1.66 -35.43
C SER A 157 -9.68 2.87 -34.94
N ARG A 158 -8.68 2.58 -34.12
CA ARG A 158 -7.60 3.45 -33.66
C ARG A 158 -6.27 2.71 -33.88
N PRO A 159 -5.12 3.39 -33.80
CA PRO A 159 -3.80 2.75 -33.90
C PRO A 159 -3.61 1.60 -32.92
N PHE A 160 -2.64 0.72 -33.22
CA PHE A 160 -2.24 -0.40 -32.36
C PHE A 160 -3.33 -1.44 -32.07
N GLY A 161 -4.29 -1.59 -32.98
CA GLY A 161 -5.35 -2.60 -32.89
C GLY A 161 -6.47 -2.25 -31.92
N LEU A 162 -6.55 -0.99 -31.45
CA LEU A 162 -7.62 -0.50 -30.59
C LEU A 162 -8.91 -0.28 -31.39
N TRP A 163 -10.02 -0.81 -30.90
CA TRP A 163 -11.36 -0.64 -31.45
C TRP A 163 -12.30 -0.06 -30.38
N LEU A 164 -13.05 0.98 -30.76
CA LEU A 164 -14.01 1.66 -29.89
C LEU A 164 -15.42 1.41 -30.42
N MET A 165 -16.32 0.88 -29.59
CA MET A 165 -17.74 0.82 -29.93
C MET A 165 -18.36 2.16 -29.57
N ILE A 166 -18.66 2.94 -30.59
CA ILE A 166 -19.28 4.25 -30.47
C ILE A 166 -20.78 4.08 -30.63
N THR A 167 -21.55 4.72 -29.74
CA THR A 167 -23.00 4.78 -29.80
C THR A 167 -23.47 6.23 -29.67
N THR A 168 -24.55 6.58 -30.39
CA THR A 168 -25.29 7.84 -30.20
C THR A 168 -26.56 7.64 -29.39
N LYS A 169 -26.94 6.37 -29.11
CA LYS A 169 -27.86 6.09 -28.02
C LYS A 169 -27.13 6.36 -26.72
N HIS A 170 -27.78 7.08 -25.83
CA HIS A 170 -27.36 7.24 -24.45
C HIS A 170 -28.10 6.19 -23.62
N PRO A 171 -27.61 4.93 -23.55
CA PRO A 171 -28.11 3.98 -22.57
C PRO A 171 -27.83 4.51 -21.16
N SER A 172 -28.35 3.84 -20.13
CA SER A 172 -27.95 4.17 -18.76
C SER A 172 -26.43 4.19 -18.63
N ALA A 173 -25.88 5.11 -17.82
CA ALA A 173 -24.44 5.20 -17.56
C ALA A 173 -23.80 3.84 -17.21
N ASP A 174 -24.56 2.91 -16.63
CA ASP A 174 -24.14 1.55 -16.28
C ASP A 174 -23.70 0.69 -17.49
N GLU A 175 -24.14 1.02 -18.70
CA GLU A 175 -23.76 0.35 -19.94
C GLU A 175 -22.62 1.06 -20.68
N LEU A 176 -22.17 2.22 -20.20
CA LEU A 176 -21.15 3.05 -20.86
C LEU A 176 -19.78 2.92 -20.21
N VAL A 177 -18.74 3.19 -20.98
CA VAL A 177 -17.37 3.29 -20.48
C VAL A 177 -17.18 4.62 -19.76
N THR A 178 -16.91 4.57 -18.45
CA THR A 178 -16.75 5.78 -17.61
C THR A 178 -15.33 5.97 -17.10
N GLY A 179 -14.48 4.95 -17.23
CA GLY A 179 -13.08 4.97 -16.82
C GLY A 179 -12.23 4.19 -17.81
N VAL A 180 -11.02 4.66 -18.08
CA VAL A 180 -10.03 4.03 -18.96
C VAL A 180 -8.66 4.32 -18.38
N ASP A 181 -7.80 3.32 -18.37
CA ASP A 181 -6.44 3.33 -17.84
C ASP A 181 -5.60 2.29 -18.59
N VAL A 182 -4.29 2.22 -18.29
CA VAL A 182 -3.35 1.27 -18.91
C VAL A 182 -2.59 0.51 -17.83
N LEU A 183 -2.51 -0.81 -18.00
CA LEU A 183 -1.66 -1.71 -17.22
C LEU A 183 -0.72 -2.45 -18.18
N PHE A 184 0.26 -3.18 -17.67
CA PHE A 184 1.31 -3.75 -18.50
C PHE A 184 1.60 -5.21 -18.16
N GLY A 185 1.87 -6.01 -19.20
CA GLY A 185 2.24 -7.41 -19.11
C GLY A 185 1.08 -8.39 -19.24
N ALA A 186 1.39 -9.62 -19.62
CA ALA A 186 0.40 -10.68 -19.88
C ALA A 186 -0.43 -11.08 -18.66
N ASP A 187 0.11 -10.84 -17.47
CA ASP A 187 -0.47 -11.12 -16.15
C ASP A 187 -1.09 -9.88 -15.49
N ALA A 188 -1.29 -8.79 -16.23
CA ALA A 188 -1.95 -7.60 -15.72
C ALA A 188 -3.38 -7.92 -15.22
N ALA A 189 -3.66 -7.55 -13.98
CA ALA A 189 -4.97 -7.67 -13.36
C ALA A 189 -5.46 -6.30 -12.89
N ASP A 190 -6.78 -6.12 -12.72
CA ASP A 190 -7.35 -4.89 -12.17
C ASP A 190 -8.32 -5.23 -11.02
N PRO A 191 -7.97 -4.90 -9.76
CA PRO A 191 -8.82 -5.21 -8.61
C PRO A 191 -10.05 -4.32 -8.51
N ARG A 192 -10.03 -3.15 -9.17
CA ARG A 192 -11.05 -2.12 -8.97
C ARG A 192 -12.41 -2.61 -9.49
N SER A 193 -13.47 -2.33 -8.74
CA SER A 193 -14.80 -2.83 -9.10
C SER A 193 -15.29 -2.29 -10.45
N ASN A 194 -15.92 -3.15 -11.24
CA ASN A 194 -16.40 -2.90 -12.60
C ASN A 194 -15.32 -2.56 -13.63
N TRP A 195 -14.02 -2.70 -13.29
CA TRP A 195 -12.94 -2.61 -14.26
C TRP A 195 -12.68 -3.97 -14.91
N GLN A 196 -12.28 -3.94 -16.18
CA GLN A 196 -11.88 -5.11 -16.94
C GLN A 196 -10.63 -4.81 -17.77
N VAL A 197 -9.63 -5.67 -17.62
CA VAL A 197 -8.42 -5.67 -18.46
C VAL A 197 -8.73 -6.37 -19.78
N GLN A 198 -8.19 -5.86 -20.88
CA GLN A 198 -8.30 -6.53 -22.17
C GLN A 198 -7.34 -7.72 -22.30
N ASP A 199 -7.86 -8.83 -22.85
CA ASP A 199 -7.12 -10.10 -23.04
C ASP A 199 -5.95 -9.99 -24.03
N LEU A 200 -6.00 -9.02 -24.95
CA LEU A 200 -4.90 -8.70 -25.85
C LEU A 200 -4.32 -7.33 -25.49
N GLY A 201 -2.99 -7.25 -25.41
CA GLY A 201 -2.28 -5.97 -25.37
C GLY A 201 -2.35 -5.23 -26.69
N LEU A 202 -2.17 -3.90 -26.64
CA LEU A 202 -2.01 -3.08 -27.84
C LEU A 202 -0.85 -3.60 -28.68
N PHE A 203 -1.00 -3.60 -30.00
CA PHE A 203 0.02 -4.11 -30.93
C PHE A 203 1.15 -3.10 -31.12
N ILE A 204 1.85 -2.81 -30.04
CA ILE A 204 3.03 -1.95 -29.99
C ILE A 204 4.26 -2.85 -30.08
N ASP A 205 5.14 -2.56 -31.03
CA ASP A 205 6.43 -3.24 -31.17
C ASP A 205 7.39 -2.71 -30.09
N SER A 206 7.57 -3.48 -29.02
CA SER A 206 8.37 -3.13 -27.85
C SER A 206 8.96 -4.39 -27.23
N LYS A 207 10.11 -4.25 -26.57
CA LYS A 207 10.71 -5.30 -25.72
C LYS A 207 10.19 -5.26 -24.28
N ALA A 208 9.50 -4.18 -23.90
CA ALA A 208 8.88 -4.05 -22.59
C ALA A 208 7.57 -4.87 -22.52
N PRO A 209 7.08 -5.18 -21.30
CA PRO A 209 5.77 -5.79 -21.11
C PRO A 209 4.68 -5.03 -21.88
N GLU A 210 3.77 -5.76 -22.53
CA GLU A 210 2.82 -5.15 -23.45
C GLU A 210 1.77 -4.28 -22.73
N PRO A 211 1.45 -3.09 -23.24
CA PRO A 211 0.41 -2.25 -22.65
C PRO A 211 -0.97 -2.83 -22.94
N ARG A 212 -1.76 -3.00 -21.89
CA ARG A 212 -3.14 -3.49 -21.91
C ARG A 212 -4.08 -2.39 -21.46
N ILE A 213 -5.13 -2.16 -22.25
CA ILE A 213 -6.20 -1.25 -21.85
C ILE A 213 -6.99 -1.93 -20.73
N THR A 214 -7.19 -1.21 -19.63
CA THR A 214 -8.19 -1.54 -18.62
C THR A 214 -9.25 -0.45 -18.60
N PHE A 215 -10.51 -0.81 -18.46
CA PHE A 215 -11.59 0.16 -18.46
C PHE A 215 -12.75 -0.24 -17.55
N ARG A 216 -13.46 0.76 -17.05
CA ARG A 216 -14.66 0.60 -16.22
C ARG A 216 -15.92 0.83 -17.03
N ARG A 217 -16.86 -0.11 -16.93
CA ARG A 217 -18.26 0.15 -17.32
C ARG A 217 -19.09 0.56 -16.12
N GLY A 218 -19.98 1.52 -16.32
CA GLY A 218 -20.85 2.01 -15.26
C GLY A 218 -20.15 2.83 -14.20
N ARG A 219 -20.88 3.14 -13.14
CA ARG A 219 -20.44 4.08 -12.11
C ARG A 219 -19.36 3.45 -11.20
N PRO A 220 -18.43 4.26 -10.66
CA PRO A 220 -17.56 3.81 -9.58
C PRO A 220 -18.42 3.32 -8.41
N LEU A 221 -18.17 2.10 -7.94
CA LEU A 221 -18.74 1.64 -6.68
C LEU A 221 -17.96 2.26 -5.52
N GLN A 222 -18.69 2.72 -4.51
CA GLN A 222 -18.09 3.14 -3.26
C GLN A 222 -17.58 1.91 -2.53
N LEU A 223 -16.27 1.86 -2.26
CA LEU A 223 -15.65 0.80 -1.48
C LEU A 223 -15.90 1.09 0.00
N GLU A 224 -16.58 0.17 0.68
CA GLU A 224 -16.66 0.19 2.14
C GLU A 224 -15.45 -0.57 2.71
N LYS A 225 -14.74 0.05 3.65
CA LYS A 225 -13.63 -0.62 4.34
C LYS A 225 -14.18 -1.74 5.21
N PRO A 226 -13.66 -2.98 5.09
CA PRO A 226 -14.12 -4.09 5.91
C PRO A 226 -13.82 -3.84 7.39
N ILE A 227 -14.66 -4.35 8.29
CA ILE A 227 -14.41 -4.30 9.73
C ILE A 227 -13.99 -5.71 10.17
N PRO A 228 -12.68 -5.98 10.33
CA PRO A 228 -12.22 -7.31 10.69
C PRO A 228 -12.66 -7.67 12.11
N ARG A 229 -12.99 -8.95 12.31
CA ARG A 229 -13.62 -9.43 13.54
C ARG A 229 -13.16 -10.83 13.90
N ILE A 230 -12.99 -11.09 15.19
CA ILE A 230 -12.81 -12.44 15.73
C ILE A 230 -13.98 -13.34 15.30
N ARG A 231 -13.65 -14.53 14.80
CA ARG A 231 -14.63 -15.53 14.35
C ARG A 231 -15.48 -16.04 15.51
N LYS A 232 -16.56 -16.76 15.18
CA LYS A 232 -17.51 -17.31 16.17
C LYS A 232 -16.86 -18.30 17.13
N ASP A 233 -15.87 -19.06 16.65
CA ASP A 233 -15.07 -20.01 17.45
C ASP A 233 -14.07 -19.30 18.39
N GLY A 234 -13.95 -17.97 18.33
CA GLY A 234 -13.02 -17.19 19.13
C GLY A 234 -11.63 -17.04 18.51
N LYS A 235 -11.44 -17.53 17.28
CA LYS A 235 -10.14 -17.48 16.60
C LYS A 235 -10.06 -16.35 15.58
N PHE A 236 -8.84 -15.94 15.27
CA PHE A 236 -8.54 -15.03 14.17
C PHE A 236 -7.20 -15.45 13.55
N LYS A 237 -7.16 -15.57 12.23
CA LYS A 237 -5.95 -16.04 11.52
C LYS A 237 -5.42 -14.96 10.59
N ILE A 238 -4.15 -14.61 10.75
CA ILE A 238 -3.39 -13.73 9.87
C ILE A 238 -2.46 -14.58 9.00
N LEU A 239 -2.51 -14.34 7.69
CA LEU A 239 -1.50 -14.78 6.75
C LEU A 239 -0.51 -13.62 6.54
N GLN A 240 0.74 -13.81 6.93
CA GLN A 240 1.79 -12.83 6.68
C GLN A 240 2.47 -13.15 5.35
N VAL A 241 2.37 -12.21 4.40
CA VAL A 241 2.93 -12.35 3.05
C VAL A 241 4.01 -11.29 2.89
N SER A 242 5.26 -11.71 2.75
CA SER A 242 6.42 -10.82 2.70
C SER A 242 7.22 -11.03 1.42
N ASP A 243 7.85 -9.97 0.92
CA ASP A 243 8.89 -10.07 -0.11
C ASP A 243 8.41 -10.83 -1.36
N MET A 244 7.22 -10.48 -1.88
CA MET A 244 6.71 -11.08 -3.12
C MET A 244 7.54 -10.69 -4.34
N HIS A 245 8.17 -9.50 -4.32
CA HIS A 245 8.98 -8.98 -5.43
C HIS A 245 8.27 -9.12 -6.80
N LEU A 246 7.01 -8.68 -6.87
CA LEU A 246 6.26 -8.70 -8.13
C LEU A 246 6.83 -7.65 -9.09
N SER A 247 6.86 -8.00 -10.37
CA SER A 247 7.39 -7.20 -11.47
C SER A 247 6.28 -6.58 -12.33
N THR A 248 6.64 -5.69 -13.25
CA THR A 248 5.77 -5.43 -14.41
C THR A 248 5.92 -6.59 -15.41
N GLY A 249 4.84 -7.31 -15.70
CA GLY A 249 4.89 -8.57 -16.46
C GLY A 249 5.26 -9.79 -15.59
N LEU A 250 5.53 -10.93 -16.24
CA LEU A 250 5.64 -12.26 -15.61
C LEU A 250 6.78 -12.44 -14.58
N GLY A 251 7.74 -11.50 -14.54
CA GLY A 251 8.93 -11.61 -13.69
C GLY A 251 9.85 -12.76 -14.11
N VAL A 252 10.99 -12.89 -13.42
CA VAL A 252 11.96 -13.96 -13.66
C VAL A 252 12.31 -14.59 -12.32
N CYS A 253 12.22 -15.91 -12.24
CA CYS A 253 12.55 -16.63 -11.01
C CYS A 253 14.03 -16.48 -10.64
N ARG A 254 14.32 -16.24 -9.36
CA ARG A 254 15.67 -16.13 -8.80
C ARG A 254 15.86 -17.14 -7.68
N ASP A 255 17.07 -17.66 -7.55
CA ASP A 255 17.52 -18.54 -6.45
C ASP A 255 16.57 -19.72 -6.13
N VAL A 256 15.89 -20.26 -7.14
CA VAL A 256 14.97 -21.40 -7.00
C VAL A 256 15.76 -22.71 -6.97
N PRO A 257 15.53 -23.62 -6.00
CA PRO A 257 16.20 -24.92 -5.95
C PRO A 257 16.01 -25.72 -7.24
N SER A 258 17.08 -26.37 -7.71
CA SER A 258 17.07 -27.16 -8.96
C SER A 258 16.15 -28.38 -8.92
N THR A 259 15.74 -28.81 -7.72
CA THR A 259 14.78 -29.90 -7.51
C THR A 259 13.33 -29.49 -7.79
N ASP A 260 13.05 -28.20 -7.90
CA ASP A 260 11.73 -27.71 -8.29
C ASP A 260 11.58 -27.85 -9.82
N ILE A 261 10.79 -28.85 -10.21
CA ILE A 261 10.53 -29.24 -11.60
C ILE A 261 9.99 -28.03 -12.38
N GLY A 262 10.75 -27.49 -13.34
CA GLY A 262 10.30 -26.40 -14.23
C GLY A 262 11.31 -25.29 -14.52
N ALA A 263 12.51 -25.33 -13.93
CA ALA A 263 13.50 -24.25 -13.94
C ALA A 263 14.03 -23.77 -15.32
N ALA A 264 13.66 -24.41 -16.45
CA ALA A 264 14.06 -23.93 -17.78
C ALA A 264 13.24 -22.69 -18.23
N HIS A 265 11.98 -22.56 -17.78
CA HIS A 265 11.09 -21.42 -18.05
C HIS A 265 10.17 -21.22 -16.84
N CYS A 266 10.56 -20.32 -15.92
CA CYS A 266 9.84 -20.04 -14.69
C CYS A 266 9.39 -18.59 -14.67
N ASP A 267 8.07 -18.38 -14.76
CA ASP A 267 7.41 -17.09 -14.58
C ASP A 267 7.21 -16.85 -13.08
N ALA A 268 7.95 -15.89 -12.53
CA ALA A 268 8.02 -15.67 -11.07
C ALA A 268 6.70 -15.19 -10.47
N ASP A 269 6.08 -14.21 -11.09
CA ASP A 269 4.89 -13.55 -10.54
C ASP A 269 3.69 -14.50 -10.49
N PRO A 270 3.32 -15.21 -11.59
CA PRO A 270 2.26 -16.22 -11.54
C PRO A 270 2.53 -17.31 -10.49
N ARG A 271 3.74 -17.86 -10.40
CA ARG A 271 4.05 -18.91 -9.43
C ARG A 271 3.95 -18.41 -7.99
N THR A 272 4.38 -17.17 -7.73
CA THR A 272 4.24 -16.52 -6.42
C THR A 272 2.76 -16.37 -6.05
N LEU A 273 1.95 -15.86 -6.97
CA LEU A 273 0.51 -15.63 -6.73
C LEU A 273 -0.26 -16.93 -6.58
N ASP A 274 0.07 -17.97 -7.37
CA ASP A 274 -0.51 -19.31 -7.25
C ASP A 274 -0.20 -19.93 -5.88
N PHE A 275 1.02 -19.72 -5.36
CA PHE A 275 1.39 -20.16 -4.03
C PHE A 275 0.58 -19.45 -2.95
N VAL A 276 0.50 -18.12 -3.03
CA VAL A 276 -0.30 -17.32 -2.08
C VAL A 276 -1.79 -17.70 -2.15
N GLU A 277 -2.34 -17.89 -3.35
CA GLU A 277 -3.73 -18.32 -3.56
C GLU A 277 -4.00 -19.67 -2.92
N ARG A 278 -3.13 -20.66 -3.14
CA ARG A 278 -3.24 -21.97 -2.49
C ARG A 278 -3.20 -21.85 -0.97
N MET A 279 -2.35 -21.00 -0.42
CA MET A 279 -2.28 -20.78 1.02
C MET A 279 -3.52 -20.08 1.57
N ILE A 280 -4.14 -19.18 0.81
CA ILE A 280 -5.45 -18.60 1.18
C ILE A 280 -6.52 -19.70 1.23
N GLU A 281 -6.55 -20.60 0.26
CA GLU A 281 -7.54 -21.68 0.19
C GLU A 281 -7.36 -22.73 1.30
N ASP A 282 -6.11 -23.10 1.59
CA ASP A 282 -5.76 -24.08 2.61
C ASP A 282 -5.91 -23.53 4.04
N GLU A 283 -5.33 -22.35 4.30
CA GLU A 283 -5.33 -21.77 5.65
C GLU A 283 -6.63 -21.05 5.99
N LYS A 284 -7.34 -20.54 4.99
CA LYS A 284 -8.55 -19.72 5.16
C LYS A 284 -8.33 -18.60 6.17
N PRO A 285 -7.35 -17.71 5.92
CA PRO A 285 -7.06 -16.61 6.83
C PRO A 285 -8.24 -15.63 6.91
N ASP A 286 -8.35 -14.97 8.05
CA ASP A 286 -9.30 -13.87 8.26
C ASP A 286 -8.73 -12.52 7.80
N PHE A 287 -7.40 -12.44 7.66
CA PHE A 287 -6.68 -11.22 7.34
C PHE A 287 -5.32 -11.51 6.69
N VAL A 288 -4.84 -10.62 5.82
CA VAL A 288 -3.47 -10.66 5.28
C VAL A 288 -2.68 -9.44 5.74
N VAL A 289 -1.45 -9.66 6.21
CA VAL A 289 -0.49 -8.58 6.44
C VAL A 289 0.61 -8.68 5.39
N LEU A 290 0.77 -7.62 4.60
CA LEU A 290 1.83 -7.48 3.61
C LEU A 290 3.01 -6.76 4.25
N THR A 291 4.09 -7.48 4.55
CA THR A 291 5.23 -6.94 5.33
C THR A 291 6.36 -6.36 4.48
N GLY A 292 6.01 -5.63 3.42
CA GLY A 292 6.96 -4.91 2.55
C GLY A 292 7.56 -5.76 1.42
N ASP A 293 8.21 -5.08 0.48
CA ASP A 293 8.81 -5.61 -0.75
C ASP A 293 7.85 -6.45 -1.59
N GLN A 294 6.62 -5.94 -1.70
CA GLN A 294 5.60 -6.56 -2.55
C GLN A 294 5.87 -6.25 -4.01
N VAL A 295 6.47 -5.09 -4.29
CA VAL A 295 6.94 -4.67 -5.61
C VAL A 295 8.45 -4.80 -5.68
N ASN A 296 8.95 -5.39 -6.75
CA ASN A 296 10.38 -5.38 -7.07
C ASN A 296 10.69 -4.11 -7.88
N GLY A 297 11.32 -3.12 -7.26
CA GLY A 297 11.55 -1.80 -7.85
C GLY A 297 12.15 -1.85 -9.26
N ASP A 298 13.32 -2.48 -9.37
CA ASP A 298 14.11 -2.57 -10.60
C ASP A 298 13.38 -3.19 -11.80
N THR A 299 12.47 -4.15 -11.55
CA THR A 299 11.72 -4.85 -12.61
C THR A 299 10.27 -4.39 -12.71
N SER A 300 9.93 -3.27 -12.06
CA SER A 300 8.58 -2.69 -12.05
C SER A 300 8.53 -1.27 -12.62
N PRO A 301 8.84 -1.08 -13.92
CA PRO A 301 8.69 0.21 -14.58
C PRO A 301 7.24 0.76 -14.58
N ASP A 302 6.25 -0.06 -14.25
CA ASP A 302 4.92 0.36 -13.80
C ASP A 302 4.54 -0.38 -12.51
N ALA A 303 4.81 0.23 -11.36
CA ALA A 303 4.54 -0.35 -10.04
C ALA A 303 3.04 -0.62 -9.80
N GLN A 304 2.15 0.17 -10.41
CA GLN A 304 0.70 -0.05 -10.32
C GLN A 304 0.30 -1.42 -10.88
N SER A 305 0.90 -1.85 -12.01
CA SER A 305 0.63 -3.17 -12.57
C SER A 305 1.04 -4.29 -11.63
N ALA A 306 2.17 -4.18 -10.94
CA ALA A 306 2.62 -5.16 -9.95
C ALA A 306 1.67 -5.20 -8.73
N ILE A 307 1.33 -4.03 -8.16
CA ILE A 307 0.43 -3.90 -6.99
C ILE A 307 -0.94 -4.50 -7.26
N TYR A 308 -1.47 -4.29 -8.46
CA TYR A 308 -2.81 -4.74 -8.81
C TYR A 308 -2.91 -6.27 -8.88
N LYS A 309 -1.81 -7.00 -9.11
CA LYS A 309 -1.84 -8.47 -9.15
C LYS A 309 -2.24 -9.08 -7.81
N TYR A 310 -1.54 -8.73 -6.72
CA TYR A 310 -1.89 -9.25 -5.40
C TYR A 310 -3.23 -8.69 -4.91
N SER A 311 -3.52 -7.43 -5.23
CA SER A 311 -4.79 -6.82 -4.81
C SER A 311 -5.97 -7.50 -5.51
N ALA A 312 -5.82 -7.88 -6.78
CA ALA A 312 -6.86 -8.62 -7.51
C ALA A 312 -7.08 -9.99 -6.89
N LEU A 313 -6.02 -10.69 -6.48
CA LEU A 313 -6.11 -11.94 -5.75
C LEU A 313 -6.94 -11.77 -4.46
N PHE A 314 -6.59 -10.81 -3.60
CA PHE A 314 -7.33 -10.59 -2.34
C PHE A 314 -8.76 -10.10 -2.57
N ALA A 315 -9.01 -9.29 -3.61
CA ALA A 315 -10.35 -8.83 -3.95
C ALA A 315 -11.27 -10.00 -4.37
N ARG A 316 -10.76 -10.97 -5.14
CA ARG A 316 -11.52 -12.18 -5.52
C ARG A 316 -11.91 -13.02 -4.32
N HIS A 317 -10.99 -13.15 -3.34
CA HIS A 317 -11.22 -13.88 -2.09
C HIS A 317 -11.94 -13.06 -1.01
N ARG A 318 -12.23 -11.78 -1.28
CA ARG A 318 -12.83 -10.83 -0.32
C ARG A 318 -12.05 -10.72 0.98
N LEU A 319 -10.73 -10.74 0.88
CA LEU A 319 -9.83 -10.88 2.00
C LEU A 319 -9.31 -9.51 2.45
N PRO A 320 -9.65 -9.05 3.68
CA PRO A 320 -9.10 -7.83 4.24
C PRO A 320 -7.59 -7.91 4.37
N HIS A 321 -6.89 -6.82 4.02
CA HIS A 321 -5.43 -6.78 4.09
C HIS A 321 -4.90 -5.41 4.51
N ALA A 322 -3.70 -5.38 5.08
CA ALA A 322 -2.96 -4.17 5.40
C ALA A 322 -1.50 -4.31 4.97
N ALA A 323 -0.91 -3.23 4.46
CA ALA A 323 0.45 -3.21 3.93
C ALA A 323 1.34 -2.20 4.65
N ILE A 324 2.57 -2.61 4.91
CA ILE A 324 3.70 -1.71 5.20
C ILE A 324 4.67 -1.74 4.03
N PHE A 325 5.58 -0.77 4.00
CA PHE A 325 6.58 -0.66 2.95
C PHE A 325 7.86 -1.38 3.31
N GLY A 326 8.43 -2.03 2.30
CA GLY A 326 9.83 -2.40 2.27
C GLY A 326 10.66 -1.46 1.40
N ASN A 327 11.97 -1.68 1.38
CA ASN A 327 12.90 -0.76 0.75
C ASN A 327 12.79 -0.71 -0.78
N HIS A 328 12.19 -1.72 -1.43
CA HIS A 328 11.97 -1.79 -2.88
C HIS A 328 10.66 -1.14 -3.35
N ASP A 329 9.67 -0.98 -2.46
CA ASP A 329 8.30 -0.61 -2.83
C ASP A 329 8.17 0.83 -3.40
N ASP A 330 9.20 1.66 -3.25
CA ASP A 330 9.27 3.03 -3.78
C ASP A 330 10.48 3.28 -4.70
N GLU A 331 11.13 2.22 -5.19
CA GLU A 331 12.24 2.30 -6.16
C GLU A 331 11.75 2.31 -7.62
N GLY A 332 10.49 1.95 -7.87
CA GLY A 332 9.88 1.88 -9.19
C GLY A 332 9.29 3.20 -9.70
N SER A 333 8.15 3.12 -10.38
CA SER A 333 7.51 4.27 -11.05
C SER A 333 6.69 5.19 -10.13
N LEU A 334 6.50 4.83 -8.86
CA LEU A 334 5.68 5.55 -7.89
C LEU A 334 6.50 5.86 -6.63
N THR A 335 6.32 7.06 -6.08
CA THR A 335 6.87 7.37 -4.74
C THR A 335 6.09 6.63 -3.66
N ARG A 336 6.68 6.47 -2.48
CA ARG A 336 6.04 5.81 -1.34
C ARG A 336 4.66 6.40 -0.98
N GLU A 337 4.50 7.73 -1.05
CA GLU A 337 3.21 8.41 -0.84
C GLU A 337 2.20 8.05 -1.93
N GLN A 338 2.63 8.00 -3.19
CA GLN A 338 1.77 7.64 -4.31
C GLN A 338 1.36 6.17 -4.23
N THR A 339 2.29 5.29 -3.83
CA THR A 339 2.03 3.88 -3.57
C THR A 339 1.03 3.71 -2.42
N MET A 340 1.17 4.42 -1.30
CA MET A 340 0.18 4.36 -0.21
C MET A 340 -1.19 4.85 -0.66
N ALA A 341 -1.25 5.97 -1.39
CA ALA A 341 -2.50 6.49 -1.92
C ALA A 341 -3.21 5.49 -2.85
N LEU A 342 -2.43 4.76 -3.65
CA LEU A 342 -2.93 3.69 -4.50
C LEU A 342 -3.50 2.55 -3.65
N ILE A 343 -2.72 2.03 -2.70
CA ILE A 343 -3.09 0.85 -1.88
C ILE A 343 -4.27 1.14 -0.94
N ASP A 344 -4.38 2.34 -0.35
CA ASP A 344 -5.52 2.74 0.49
C ASP A 344 -6.85 2.70 -0.30
N GLY A 345 -6.79 3.03 -1.60
CA GLY A 345 -7.95 3.01 -2.49
C GLY A 345 -8.35 1.63 -3.03
N LEU A 346 -7.66 0.55 -2.66
CA LEU A 346 -7.92 -0.79 -3.18
C LEU A 346 -9.03 -1.53 -2.41
N PRO A 347 -9.80 -2.42 -3.07
CA PRO A 347 -10.82 -3.21 -2.40
C PRO A 347 -10.23 -4.03 -1.25
N PHE A 348 -10.94 -4.04 -0.11
CA PHE A 348 -10.55 -4.76 1.10
C PHE A 348 -9.24 -4.29 1.77
N SER A 349 -8.60 -3.21 1.28
CA SER A 349 -7.43 -2.64 1.93
C SER A 349 -7.82 -1.85 3.17
N LEU A 350 -7.08 -2.09 4.26
CA LEU A 350 -7.08 -1.29 5.49
C LEU A 350 -5.79 -0.49 5.64
N SER A 351 -4.93 -0.49 4.63
CA SER A 351 -3.73 0.33 4.60
C SER A 351 -4.11 1.80 4.57
N THR A 352 -3.36 2.63 5.27
CA THR A 352 -3.58 4.08 5.24
C THR A 352 -2.32 4.84 5.59
N ALA A 353 -2.23 6.09 5.15
CA ALA A 353 -1.12 6.95 5.50
C ALA A 353 -1.18 7.31 7.00
N GLY A 354 0.00 7.37 7.62
CA GLY A 354 0.15 7.87 8.97
C GLY A 354 0.06 9.40 9.07
N PRO A 355 0.21 9.95 10.29
CA PRO A 355 0.24 11.40 10.48
C PRO A 355 1.38 12.04 9.69
N SER A 356 1.11 13.19 9.04
CA SER A 356 2.06 13.87 8.17
C SER A 356 3.28 14.47 8.90
N ASP A 357 3.25 14.53 10.23
CA ASP A 357 4.31 15.03 11.11
C ASP A 357 5.16 13.91 11.72
N VAL A 358 4.91 12.65 11.33
CA VAL A 358 5.67 11.46 11.73
C VAL A 358 6.46 10.96 10.52
N ASP A 359 7.72 10.58 10.71
CA ASP A 359 8.57 10.12 9.61
C ASP A 359 8.07 8.79 9.04
N GLY A 360 8.20 8.62 7.72
CA GLY A 360 7.61 7.50 6.98
C GLY A 360 6.14 7.73 6.61
N VAL A 361 5.64 6.97 5.65
CA VAL A 361 4.28 7.11 5.13
C VAL A 361 3.33 6.12 5.79
N GLY A 362 3.78 4.87 6.00
CA GLY A 362 2.96 3.76 6.48
C GLY A 362 2.96 3.56 7.99
N ASN A 363 2.62 4.60 8.78
CA ASN A 363 2.52 4.51 10.26
C ASN A 363 1.06 4.55 10.73
N TYR A 364 0.46 3.40 10.97
CA TYR A 364 -0.95 3.30 11.35
C TYR A 364 -1.22 2.06 12.22
N HIS A 365 -2.48 1.85 12.62
CA HIS A 365 -2.87 0.63 13.31
C HIS A 365 -4.22 0.14 12.80
N VAL A 366 -4.45 -1.16 12.92
CA VAL A 366 -5.71 -1.82 12.60
C VAL A 366 -6.25 -2.49 13.86
N GLU A 367 -7.48 -2.14 14.27
CA GLU A 367 -8.18 -2.79 15.38
C GLU A 367 -9.07 -3.92 14.86
N ILE A 368 -8.90 -5.12 15.41
CA ILE A 368 -9.74 -6.28 15.13
C ILE A 368 -10.80 -6.38 16.22
N LEU A 369 -12.07 -6.27 15.86
CA LEU A 369 -13.14 -6.25 16.84
C LEU A 369 -13.41 -7.64 17.43
N GLY A 370 -13.83 -7.69 18.69
CA GLY A 370 -14.25 -8.93 19.33
C GLY A 370 -15.46 -9.60 18.65
N ARG A 371 -15.77 -10.83 19.05
CA ARG A 371 -16.83 -11.64 18.42
C ARG A 371 -18.23 -10.99 18.51
N GLY A 372 -19.11 -11.34 17.58
CA GLY A 372 -20.51 -10.92 17.61
C GLY A 372 -20.68 -9.44 17.25
N THR A 373 -21.38 -8.68 18.08
CA THR A 373 -21.74 -7.27 17.82
C THR A 373 -20.93 -6.27 18.65
N THR A 374 -19.94 -6.74 19.42
CA THR A 374 -19.10 -5.84 20.23
C THR A 374 -18.32 -4.87 19.34
N THR A 375 -18.16 -3.64 19.83
CA THR A 375 -17.33 -2.60 19.21
C THR A 375 -15.96 -2.48 19.88
N HIS A 376 -15.69 -3.29 20.90
CA HIS A 376 -14.39 -3.30 21.58
C HIS A 376 -13.38 -4.11 20.78
N SER A 377 -12.15 -3.57 20.71
CA SER A 377 -11.02 -4.19 20.01
C SER A 377 -10.48 -5.38 20.82
N ALA A 378 -10.35 -6.52 20.16
CA ALA A 378 -9.74 -7.73 20.70
C ALA A 378 -8.24 -7.80 20.38
N LEU A 379 -7.83 -7.26 19.23
CA LEU A 379 -6.43 -7.19 18.80
C LEU A 379 -6.12 -5.82 18.22
N THR A 380 -4.91 -5.31 18.45
CA THR A 380 -4.37 -4.17 17.68
C THR A 380 -3.15 -4.62 16.90
N LEU A 381 -3.15 -4.34 15.60
CA LEU A 381 -2.01 -4.57 14.71
C LEU A 381 -1.37 -3.21 14.43
N TYR A 382 -0.17 -2.97 14.95
CA TYR A 382 0.61 -1.77 14.69
C TYR A 382 1.44 -1.95 13.42
N MET A 383 1.29 -1.01 12.49
CA MET A 383 1.94 -1.02 11.18
C MET A 383 2.94 0.14 11.15
N LEU A 384 4.23 -0.15 10.98
CA LEU A 384 5.27 0.87 10.97
C LEU A 384 6.14 0.80 9.73
N ASP A 385 6.45 1.98 9.22
CA ASP A 385 7.31 2.19 8.06
C ASP A 385 8.77 2.26 8.50
N SER A 386 9.54 1.22 8.18
CA SER A 386 10.99 1.17 8.47
C SER A 386 11.86 1.82 7.39
N HIS A 387 11.24 2.53 6.44
CA HIS A 387 11.87 3.28 5.36
C HIS A 387 12.65 2.39 4.37
N SER A 388 13.70 2.93 3.75
CA SER A 388 14.56 2.22 2.80
C SER A 388 16.02 2.25 3.29
N TYR A 389 16.84 3.16 2.77
CA TYR A 389 18.25 3.30 3.12
C TYR A 389 18.50 4.56 3.94
N SER A 390 19.49 4.50 4.82
CA SER A 390 19.84 5.57 5.72
C SER A 390 20.24 6.84 4.95
N LYS A 391 19.66 7.98 5.33
CA LYS A 391 20.04 9.28 4.76
C LYS A 391 21.41 9.78 5.26
N ASP A 392 21.93 9.19 6.35
CA ASP A 392 23.24 9.51 6.94
C ASP A 392 24.20 8.32 6.83
N GLU A 393 24.46 7.87 5.59
CA GLU A 393 25.36 6.75 5.26
C GLU A 393 26.76 6.87 5.89
N LYS A 394 27.22 8.09 6.20
CA LYS A 394 28.52 8.28 6.85
C LYS A 394 28.53 7.80 8.29
N LYS A 395 27.43 7.98 9.00
CA LYS A 395 27.31 7.67 10.43
C LYS A 395 26.60 6.34 10.67
N TYR A 396 25.59 6.06 9.85
CA TYR A 396 24.73 4.88 9.91
C TYR A 396 24.63 4.28 8.51
N PRO A 397 25.67 3.56 8.04
CA PRO A 397 25.66 2.99 6.70
C PRO A 397 24.62 1.88 6.55
N GLY A 398 24.04 1.77 5.35
CA GLY A 398 23.10 0.72 4.97
C GLY A 398 21.63 1.07 5.21
N TYR A 399 20.88 0.13 5.74
CA TYR A 399 19.43 0.29 5.90
C TYR A 399 19.06 1.32 6.96
N ASP A 400 17.94 1.99 6.71
CA ASP A 400 17.37 2.96 7.63
C ASP A 400 16.68 2.26 8.82
N TYR A 401 16.12 3.03 9.74
CA TYR A 401 15.56 2.54 10.99
C TYR A 401 14.28 3.28 11.38
N ILE A 402 13.52 2.71 12.30
CA ILE A 402 12.40 3.41 12.93
C ILE A 402 12.92 4.63 13.69
N HIS A 403 12.52 5.83 13.28
CA HIS A 403 13.00 7.08 13.83
C HIS A 403 12.40 7.40 15.21
N PRO A 404 13.08 8.23 16.04
CA PRO A 404 12.58 8.59 17.38
C PRO A 404 11.17 9.22 17.43
N ASN A 405 10.76 9.96 16.40
CA ASN A 405 9.40 10.52 16.33
C ASN A 405 8.35 9.43 16.04
N GLN A 406 8.67 8.40 15.25
CA GLN A 406 7.84 7.21 15.07
C GLN A 406 7.70 6.42 16.38
N VAL A 407 8.80 6.22 17.12
CA VAL A 407 8.77 5.58 18.45
C VAL A 407 7.84 6.36 19.39
N SER A 408 7.97 7.69 19.42
CA SER A 408 7.13 8.56 20.24
C SER A 408 5.66 8.50 19.82
N TRP A 409 5.38 8.51 18.52
CA TRP A 409 4.04 8.36 17.96
C TRP A 409 3.41 7.01 18.37
N PHE A 410 4.17 5.92 18.26
CA PHE A 410 3.71 4.59 18.64
C PHE A 410 3.31 4.54 20.12
N ILE A 411 4.20 5.01 21.01
CA ILE A 411 3.93 5.05 22.46
C ILE A 411 2.69 5.88 22.78
N ASN A 412 2.55 7.06 22.16
CA ASN A 412 1.40 7.93 22.37
C ASN A 412 0.09 7.30 21.85
N THR A 413 0.16 6.65 20.68
CA THR A 413 -0.97 5.95 20.07
C THR A 413 -1.44 4.79 20.94
N SER A 414 -0.53 3.91 21.37
CA SER A 414 -0.84 2.81 22.27
C SER A 414 -1.44 3.30 23.60
N ASN A 415 -0.82 4.29 24.25
CA ASN A 415 -1.37 4.87 25.48
C ASN A 415 -2.77 5.46 25.31
N GLY A 416 -3.06 6.07 24.15
CA GLY A 416 -4.38 6.59 23.83
C GLY A 416 -5.47 5.53 23.69
N LEU A 417 -5.10 4.29 23.33
CA LEU A 417 -6.02 3.18 23.12
C LEU A 417 -6.26 2.34 24.38
N LYS A 418 -5.31 2.30 25.33
CA LYS A 418 -5.37 1.48 26.57
C LYS A 418 -6.70 1.53 27.31
N ARG A 419 -7.36 2.69 27.38
CA ARG A 419 -8.68 2.79 28.05
C ARG A 419 -9.74 1.97 27.32
N LYS A 420 -9.84 2.10 26.00
CA LYS A 420 -10.81 1.36 25.17
C LYS A 420 -10.50 -0.13 25.16
N HIS A 421 -9.23 -0.50 25.12
CA HIS A 421 -8.80 -1.90 25.16
C HIS A 421 -9.24 -2.62 26.45
N ARG A 422 -9.23 -1.93 27.60
CA ARG A 422 -9.74 -2.47 28.87
C ARG A 422 -11.25 -2.71 28.91
N GLU A 423 -12.00 -2.16 27.96
CA GLU A 423 -13.46 -2.40 27.85
C GLU A 423 -13.76 -3.74 27.15
N TYR A 424 -12.76 -4.33 26.48
CA TYR A 424 -12.88 -5.70 25.98
C TYR A 424 -12.92 -6.68 27.16
N THR A 425 -13.85 -7.64 27.11
CA THR A 425 -14.12 -8.54 28.24
C THR A 425 -13.13 -9.70 28.38
N HIS A 426 -12.27 -9.91 27.37
CA HIS A 426 -11.19 -10.88 27.41
C HIS A 426 -9.84 -10.13 27.36
N ILE A 427 -8.73 -10.86 27.30
CA ILE A 427 -7.41 -10.26 27.18
C ILE A 427 -7.24 -9.67 25.78
N HIS A 428 -6.98 -8.36 25.72
CA HIS A 428 -6.56 -7.67 24.51
C HIS A 428 -5.10 -8.01 24.20
N MET A 429 -4.75 -8.24 22.93
CA MET A 429 -3.37 -8.55 22.52
C MET A 429 -2.90 -7.62 21.39
N ASP A 430 -1.66 -7.14 21.53
CA ASP A 430 -1.04 -6.22 20.59
C ASP A 430 0.08 -6.93 19.80
N LEU A 431 0.10 -6.70 18.49
CA LEU A 431 1.14 -7.16 17.57
C LEU A 431 1.68 -5.99 16.76
N ALA A 432 2.94 -6.07 16.32
CA ALA A 432 3.55 -5.08 15.45
C ALA A 432 4.14 -5.71 14.19
N PHE A 433 4.10 -4.98 13.09
CA PHE A 433 4.69 -5.36 11.82
C PHE A 433 5.59 -4.23 11.30
N ILE A 434 6.80 -4.62 10.91
CA ILE A 434 7.84 -3.78 10.30
C ILE A 434 8.38 -4.54 9.08
N HIS A 435 9.13 -3.88 8.19
CA HIS A 435 9.77 -4.60 7.09
C HIS A 435 11.23 -4.92 7.42
N ILE A 436 12.03 -3.89 7.66
CA ILE A 436 13.45 -4.02 8.02
C ILE A 436 13.53 -4.48 9.49
N PRO A 437 14.28 -5.55 9.79
CA PRO A 437 14.35 -6.10 11.14
C PRO A 437 15.01 -5.14 12.13
N LEU A 438 14.67 -5.25 13.41
CA LEU A 438 15.35 -4.53 14.48
C LEU A 438 16.76 -5.08 14.71
N PRO A 439 17.71 -4.28 15.24
CA PRO A 439 19.06 -4.75 15.56
C PRO A 439 19.11 -6.02 16.43
N GLU A 440 18.12 -6.24 17.28
CA GLU A 440 18.01 -7.37 18.20
C GLU A 440 17.70 -8.70 17.51
N TYR A 441 17.22 -8.69 16.26
CA TYR A 441 17.08 -9.92 15.46
C TYR A 441 18.42 -10.63 15.25
N ARG A 442 19.55 -9.92 15.36
CA ARG A 442 20.90 -10.53 15.39
C ARG A 442 21.12 -11.49 16.56
N ASN A 443 20.17 -11.59 17.49
CA ASN A 443 20.17 -12.46 18.66
C ASN A 443 21.50 -12.42 19.44
N PRO A 444 21.94 -11.24 19.92
CA PRO A 444 23.22 -11.09 20.61
C PRO A 444 23.31 -11.95 21.88
N HIS A 445 22.16 -12.30 22.48
CA HIS A 445 22.04 -13.12 23.67
C HIS A 445 21.99 -14.63 23.40
N LYS A 446 21.99 -15.06 22.13
CA LYS A 446 21.93 -16.47 21.70
C LYS A 446 20.74 -17.22 22.31
N LEU A 447 19.59 -16.56 22.35
CA LEU A 447 18.32 -17.15 22.80
C LEU A 447 17.87 -18.25 21.83
N PRO A 448 17.02 -19.19 22.28
CA PRO A 448 16.49 -20.26 21.43
C PRO A 448 15.79 -19.69 20.17
N VAL A 449 16.01 -20.35 19.04
CA VAL A 449 15.48 -19.97 17.73
C VAL A 449 14.59 -21.08 17.22
N VAL A 450 13.42 -20.73 16.69
CA VAL A 450 12.48 -21.65 16.04
C VAL A 450 12.34 -21.27 14.57
N GLY A 451 12.56 -22.21 13.66
CA GLY A 451 12.55 -21.95 12.20
C GLY A 451 13.94 -21.75 11.60
N ASN A 452 13.98 -21.26 10.37
CA ASN A 452 15.20 -21.23 9.59
C ASN A 452 15.90 -19.86 9.63
N TRP A 453 17.17 -19.90 10.04
CA TRP A 453 18.10 -18.77 10.02
C TRP A 453 19.26 -19.13 9.09
N THR A 454 19.14 -18.78 7.82
CA THR A 454 20.16 -19.09 6.79
C THR A 454 21.03 -17.88 6.44
N GLU A 455 20.53 -16.65 6.62
CA GLU A 455 21.32 -15.44 6.38
C GLU A 455 21.43 -14.54 7.60
N ASN A 456 22.51 -13.77 7.68
CA ASN A 456 22.69 -12.83 8.79
C ASN A 456 21.66 -11.70 8.68
N PRO A 457 20.96 -11.35 9.78
CA PRO A 457 20.00 -10.26 9.79
C PRO A 457 20.63 -8.95 9.32
N THR A 458 20.05 -8.36 8.29
CA THR A 458 20.51 -7.09 7.71
C THR A 458 19.87 -5.87 8.41
N ALA A 459 19.66 -5.96 9.71
CA ALA A 459 19.15 -4.88 10.54
C ALA A 459 20.00 -3.58 10.44
N PRO A 460 19.45 -2.40 10.76
CA PRO A 460 20.21 -1.16 10.76
C PRO A 460 21.35 -1.18 11.79
N VAL A 461 22.33 -0.31 11.57
CA VAL A 461 23.44 -0.08 12.52
C VAL A 461 22.96 0.72 13.74
N TYR A 462 22.06 1.68 13.52
CA TYR A 462 21.47 2.45 14.60
C TYR A 462 20.37 1.66 15.30
N ASN A 463 20.39 1.65 16.63
CA ASN A 463 19.30 1.13 17.44
C ASN A 463 18.50 2.31 18.02
N SER A 464 17.24 2.42 17.62
CA SER A 464 16.34 3.48 18.08
C SER A 464 15.69 3.20 19.43
N GLY A 465 15.92 2.03 20.02
CA GLY A 465 15.23 1.57 21.22
C GLY A 465 13.79 1.13 20.95
N PHE A 466 13.44 0.83 19.70
CA PHE A 466 12.05 0.50 19.37
C PHE A 466 11.60 -0.84 19.98
N LEU A 467 12.48 -1.83 20.15
CA LEU A 467 12.14 -3.06 20.88
C LEU A 467 11.68 -2.77 22.31
N ASP A 468 12.41 -1.90 23.02
CA ASP A 468 12.05 -1.47 24.37
C ASP A 468 10.71 -0.75 24.40
N ALA A 469 10.43 0.08 23.39
CA ALA A 469 9.13 0.74 23.25
C ALA A 469 7.99 -0.28 23.08
N LEU A 470 8.16 -1.28 22.20
CA LEU A 470 7.18 -2.36 21.99
C LEU A 470 6.90 -3.11 23.29
N ILE A 471 7.95 -3.53 24.01
CA ILE A 471 7.83 -4.23 25.30
C ILE A 471 7.12 -3.35 26.33
N SER A 472 7.47 -2.07 26.43
CA SER A 472 6.84 -1.13 27.38
C SER A 472 5.33 -0.92 27.13
N GLN A 473 4.88 -1.17 25.90
CA GLN A 473 3.48 -1.09 25.50
C GLN A 473 2.79 -2.46 25.46
N ASN A 474 3.43 -3.52 25.97
CA ASN A 474 2.88 -4.88 26.03
C ASN A 474 2.55 -5.47 24.65
N VAL A 475 3.36 -5.13 23.63
CA VAL A 475 3.32 -5.83 22.34
C VAL A 475 3.93 -7.22 22.50
N LEU A 476 3.19 -8.24 22.09
CA LEU A 476 3.55 -9.64 22.35
C LEU A 476 4.35 -10.27 21.21
N VAL A 477 4.14 -9.79 19.98
CA VAL A 477 4.84 -10.25 18.78
C VAL A 477 5.17 -9.05 17.91
N VAL A 478 6.41 -8.95 17.45
CA VAL A 478 6.80 -8.10 16.33
C VAL A 478 7.27 -8.99 15.19
N SER A 479 6.80 -8.73 13.97
CA SER A 479 7.22 -9.50 12.80
C SER A 479 7.75 -8.63 11.66
N CYS A 480 8.72 -9.17 10.92
CA CYS A 480 9.42 -8.50 9.83
C CYS A 480 9.57 -9.35 8.57
N GLY A 481 10.01 -8.69 7.49
CA GLY A 481 10.34 -9.29 6.18
C GLY A 481 11.83 -9.17 5.88
N HIS A 482 12.17 -8.69 4.68
CA HIS A 482 13.48 -8.15 4.27
C HIS A 482 14.62 -9.14 4.11
N ASP A 483 14.87 -10.01 5.09
CA ASP A 483 15.85 -11.09 4.97
C ASP A 483 15.15 -12.33 4.40
N HIS A 484 15.14 -12.42 3.07
CA HIS A 484 14.30 -13.32 2.28
C HIS A 484 14.50 -14.82 2.57
N VAL A 485 15.64 -15.25 3.11
CA VAL A 485 15.89 -16.65 3.49
C VAL A 485 15.88 -16.86 5.00
N ASN A 486 15.35 -15.91 5.76
CA ASN A 486 15.04 -16.06 7.18
C ASN A 486 13.53 -16.15 7.37
N ASP A 487 13.12 -17.09 8.21
CA ASP A 487 11.73 -17.25 8.65
C ASP A 487 11.67 -17.62 10.12
N TYR A 488 12.76 -17.45 10.87
CA TYR A 488 12.80 -17.85 12.26
C TYR A 488 12.06 -16.87 13.18
N CYS A 489 11.67 -17.38 14.35
CA CYS A 489 11.28 -16.60 15.52
C CYS A 489 12.35 -16.72 16.60
N VAL A 490 12.61 -15.61 17.31
CA VAL A 490 13.49 -15.56 18.47
C VAL A 490 12.86 -14.68 19.56
N PRO A 491 12.98 -15.04 20.85
CA PRO A 491 12.48 -14.20 21.92
C PRO A 491 13.27 -12.89 22.03
N GLY A 492 12.58 -11.82 22.40
CA GLY A 492 13.14 -10.51 22.72
C GLY A 492 13.13 -10.27 24.22
N VAL A 493 14.21 -9.69 24.74
CA VAL A 493 14.36 -9.32 26.15
C VAL A 493 14.49 -7.80 26.26
N PRO A 494 13.90 -7.20 27.30
CA PRO A 494 14.03 -5.77 27.56
C PRO A 494 15.47 -5.40 27.93
N THR A 495 15.91 -4.20 27.58
CA THR A 495 17.10 -3.63 28.20
C THR A 495 16.88 -3.36 29.69
N GLN A 496 17.96 -3.21 30.47
CA GLN A 496 17.81 -2.89 31.90
C GLN A 496 17.05 -1.59 32.15
N ALA A 497 17.10 -0.63 31.23
CA ALA A 497 16.38 0.62 31.34
C ALA A 497 14.86 0.45 31.15
N SER A 498 14.43 -0.42 30.22
CA SER A 498 13.00 -0.68 29.98
C SER A 498 12.38 -1.58 31.04
N ALA A 499 13.14 -2.52 31.61
CA ALA A 499 12.69 -3.34 32.74
C ALA A 499 12.40 -2.51 34.02
N GLN A 500 13.06 -1.36 34.19
CA GLN A 500 12.77 -0.43 35.31
C GLN A 500 11.52 0.42 35.08
N ALA A 501 11.05 0.55 33.83
CA ALA A 501 9.97 1.45 33.44
C ALA A 501 8.57 0.78 33.41
N SER A 502 8.49 -0.54 33.59
CA SER A 502 7.23 -1.29 33.57
C SER A 502 7.17 -2.32 34.70
N GLU A 503 6.13 -2.25 35.53
CA GLU A 503 5.92 -3.15 36.69
C GLU A 503 5.74 -4.63 36.30
N HIS A 504 5.54 -4.92 35.01
CA HIS A 504 5.29 -6.27 34.48
C HIS A 504 6.44 -6.84 33.64
N VAL A 505 7.59 -6.16 33.57
CA VAL A 505 8.68 -6.51 32.65
C VAL A 505 9.95 -6.85 33.43
N THR A 506 10.47 -8.06 33.25
CA THR A 506 11.73 -8.50 33.88
C THR A 506 12.87 -8.44 32.87
N SER A 507 14.07 -8.03 33.29
CA SER A 507 15.29 -8.11 32.47
C SER A 507 15.94 -9.50 32.46
N ASP A 508 15.22 -10.51 32.97
CA ASP A 508 15.69 -11.88 33.05
C ASP A 508 15.56 -12.55 31.68
N PRO A 509 16.66 -12.99 31.05
CA PRO A 509 16.61 -13.68 29.76
C PRO A 509 15.84 -15.00 29.79
N SER A 510 15.56 -15.58 30.96
CA SER A 510 14.69 -16.74 31.12
C SER A 510 13.19 -16.42 31.06
N HIS A 511 12.83 -15.14 31.09
CA HIS A 511 11.45 -14.63 31.01
C HIS A 511 11.34 -13.55 29.92
N PRO A 512 11.46 -13.91 28.63
CA PRO A 512 11.40 -12.96 27.54
C PRO A 512 10.02 -12.31 27.41
N ALA A 513 10.00 -11.08 26.91
CA ALA A 513 8.83 -10.21 26.96
C ALA A 513 8.06 -10.09 25.63
N ILE A 514 8.68 -10.52 24.52
CA ILE A 514 8.12 -10.41 23.16
C ILE A 514 8.72 -11.50 22.27
N TRP A 515 8.01 -11.94 21.23
CA TRP A 515 8.60 -12.72 20.14
C TRP A 515 8.90 -11.83 18.92
N MET A 516 10.08 -12.03 18.33
CA MET A 516 10.53 -11.38 17.10
C MET A 516 10.58 -12.42 15.98
N CYS A 517 9.77 -12.26 14.93
CA CYS A 517 9.59 -13.29 13.90
C CYS A 517 9.81 -12.77 12.49
N TYR A 518 10.46 -13.54 11.62
CA TYR A 518 10.47 -13.30 10.18
C TYR A 518 9.26 -13.95 9.49
N GLY A 519 8.73 -13.30 8.46
CA GLY A 519 7.64 -13.81 7.62
C GLY A 519 8.07 -14.88 6.62
N GLY A 520 9.34 -14.88 6.21
CA GLY A 520 9.86 -15.69 5.10
C GLY A 520 9.62 -15.04 3.73
N GLY A 521 10.55 -15.26 2.80
CA GLY A 521 10.45 -14.73 1.43
C GLY A 521 9.50 -15.55 0.57
N VAL A 522 8.37 -14.94 0.20
CA VAL A 522 7.29 -15.61 -0.58
C VAL A 522 7.58 -15.59 -2.08
N GLY A 523 8.20 -14.51 -2.55
CA GLY A 523 8.34 -14.21 -3.97
C GLY A 523 9.37 -15.04 -4.71
N PHE A 524 8.98 -15.65 -5.82
CA PHE A 524 9.93 -16.27 -6.76
C PHE A 524 10.80 -15.24 -7.49
N GLY A 525 10.36 -13.98 -7.56
CA GLY A 525 11.17 -12.85 -8.06
C GLY A 525 12.18 -12.33 -7.03
N GLY A 526 12.01 -12.71 -5.76
CA GLY A 526 12.91 -12.34 -4.67
C GLY A 526 14.23 -13.09 -4.74
N TYR A 527 15.28 -12.55 -4.15
CA TYR A 527 16.63 -13.12 -4.17
C TYR A 527 17.05 -13.59 -2.77
N GLY A 528 18.11 -14.37 -2.64
CA GLY A 528 18.59 -14.81 -1.34
C GLY A 528 19.81 -15.70 -1.48
N ARG A 529 20.82 -15.56 -0.61
CA ARG A 529 22.14 -16.20 -0.79
C ARG A 529 22.16 -17.73 -0.61
N SER A 530 21.05 -18.42 -0.84
CA SER A 530 20.91 -19.86 -0.69
C SER A 530 20.08 -20.49 -1.81
N ALA A 531 20.74 -21.26 -2.69
CA ALA A 531 20.09 -22.07 -3.72
C ALA A 531 19.24 -23.25 -3.18
N TYR A 532 19.07 -23.33 -1.86
CA TYR A 532 18.35 -24.40 -1.16
C TYR A 532 17.17 -23.88 -0.32
N TYR A 533 16.79 -22.61 -0.48
CA TYR A 533 15.66 -22.05 0.25
C TYR A 533 14.36 -22.19 -0.55
N HIS A 534 13.43 -22.98 -0.04
CA HIS A 534 12.06 -23.01 -0.55
C HIS A 534 11.27 -21.80 -0.07
N ARG A 535 10.55 -21.16 -1.01
CA ARG A 535 9.67 -20.03 -0.73
C ARG A 535 8.64 -20.42 0.31
N ARG A 536 8.31 -19.49 1.19
CA ARG A 536 7.40 -19.76 2.29
C ARG A 536 6.80 -18.49 2.83
N LEU A 537 5.71 -18.65 3.57
CA LEU A 537 5.05 -17.61 4.31
C LEU A 537 4.77 -18.06 5.74
N ARG A 538 4.40 -17.10 6.59
CA ARG A 538 4.07 -17.33 8.01
C ARG A 538 2.57 -17.18 8.25
N VAL A 539 2.05 -18.02 9.13
CA VAL A 539 0.69 -17.93 9.65
C VAL A 539 0.76 -17.60 11.14
N LEU A 540 -0.12 -16.70 11.58
CA LEU A 540 -0.34 -16.35 12.98
C LEU A 540 -1.82 -16.62 13.30
N GLU A 541 -2.09 -17.54 14.21
CA GLU A 541 -3.45 -17.80 14.70
C GLU A 541 -3.57 -17.34 16.16
N MET A 542 -4.49 -16.42 16.39
CA MET A 542 -4.87 -15.93 17.70
C MET A 542 -6.11 -16.69 18.17
N ASP A 543 -6.04 -17.35 19.32
CA ASP A 543 -7.20 -17.89 20.03
C ASP A 543 -7.54 -16.97 21.21
N MET A 544 -8.63 -16.21 21.06
CA MET A 544 -9.05 -15.23 22.06
C MET A 544 -9.75 -15.87 23.28
N ASN A 545 -10.04 -17.17 23.25
CA ASN A 545 -10.56 -17.88 24.43
C ASN A 545 -9.42 -18.16 25.42
N GLU A 546 -8.24 -18.47 24.91
CA GLU A 546 -7.05 -18.81 25.70
C GLU A 546 -6.04 -17.65 25.78
N ALA A 547 -6.29 -16.56 25.07
CA ALA A 547 -5.31 -15.48 24.85
C ALA A 547 -3.97 -16.05 24.35
N ARG A 548 -4.07 -16.91 23.33
CA ARG A 548 -2.96 -17.67 22.75
C ARG A 548 -2.63 -17.17 21.36
N ILE A 549 -1.33 -17.10 21.04
CA ILE A 549 -0.83 -16.88 19.68
C ILE A 549 0.02 -18.08 19.28
N THR A 550 -0.41 -18.78 18.23
CA THR A 550 0.35 -19.89 17.63
C THR A 550 0.84 -19.47 16.24
N SER A 551 2.05 -19.86 15.89
CA SER A 551 2.62 -19.55 14.57
C SER A 551 3.29 -20.76 13.95
N TRP A 552 3.22 -20.83 12.62
CA TRP A 552 3.89 -21.83 11.78
C TRP A 552 4.19 -21.23 10.41
N THR A 553 5.00 -21.93 9.63
CA THR A 553 5.28 -21.59 8.22
C THR A 553 4.67 -22.62 7.28
N ARG A 554 4.40 -22.19 6.03
CA ARG A 554 3.98 -23.06 4.92
C ARG A 554 4.95 -22.86 3.76
N LEU A 555 5.37 -23.96 3.13
CA LEU A 555 6.41 -23.95 2.09
C LEU A 555 5.82 -24.22 0.70
N GLU A 556 6.34 -23.54 -0.32
CA GLU A 556 6.16 -23.85 -1.73
C GLU A 556 7.26 -24.84 -2.13
N CYS A 557 7.03 -26.14 -1.94
CA CYS A 557 7.87 -27.18 -2.53
C CYS A 557 7.27 -28.59 -2.42
N CYS A 558 7.92 -29.52 -3.14
CA CYS A 558 8.01 -30.94 -2.76
C CYS A 558 6.68 -31.72 -2.71
N GLY A 559 5.65 -31.26 -3.43
CA GLY A 559 4.34 -31.91 -3.50
C GLY A 559 3.36 -31.49 -2.39
N GLU A 560 2.11 -31.96 -2.50
CA GLU A 560 1.02 -31.56 -1.59
C GLU A 560 1.27 -31.95 -0.13
N GLU A 561 1.95 -33.08 0.14
CA GLU A 561 2.24 -33.53 1.51
C GLU A 561 3.14 -32.53 2.26
N VAL A 562 4.18 -32.01 1.61
CA VAL A 562 5.08 -31.02 2.21
C VAL A 562 4.41 -29.66 2.30
N THR A 563 3.69 -29.28 1.24
CA THR A 563 2.98 -28.00 1.16
C THR A 563 1.87 -27.89 2.21
N SER A 564 1.19 -28.98 2.56
CA SER A 564 0.10 -29.03 3.55
C SER A 564 0.56 -29.10 5.01
N LYS A 565 1.83 -29.43 5.25
CA LYS A 565 2.40 -29.50 6.60
C LYS A 565 2.59 -28.10 7.20
N ARG A 566 2.31 -27.99 8.51
CA ARG A 566 2.72 -26.85 9.34
C ARG A 566 4.15 -27.04 9.79
N TRP A 567 5.04 -26.16 9.35
CA TRP A 567 6.45 -26.19 9.71
C TRP A 567 6.72 -25.26 10.89
N ASP A 568 7.62 -25.68 11.77
CA ASP A 568 8.08 -24.90 12.92
C ASP A 568 6.93 -24.35 13.79
N GLU A 569 5.86 -25.15 13.92
CA GLU A 569 4.69 -24.78 14.71
C GLU A 569 5.07 -24.57 16.17
N THR A 570 4.77 -23.40 16.71
CA THR A 570 5.12 -23.01 18.07
C THR A 570 4.07 -22.06 18.65
N ILE A 571 3.79 -22.24 19.94
CA ILE A 571 2.99 -21.31 20.74
C ILE A 571 3.93 -20.20 21.18
N LEU A 572 3.65 -18.97 20.75
CA LEU A 572 4.42 -17.78 21.08
C LEU A 572 3.92 -17.13 22.38
N VAL A 573 2.60 -17.15 22.56
CA VAL A 573 1.90 -16.53 23.69
C VAL A 573 0.86 -17.52 24.20
N ASP A 574 0.73 -17.67 25.51
CA ASP A 574 -0.34 -18.42 26.15
C ASP A 574 -0.85 -17.66 27.39
N GLY A 575 -2.17 -17.61 27.60
CA GLY A 575 -2.76 -16.84 28.70
C GLY A 575 -2.43 -15.34 28.66
N GLY A 576 -2.14 -14.79 27.48
CA GLY A 576 -1.74 -13.40 27.31
C GLY A 576 -0.31 -13.10 27.77
N GLN A 577 0.54 -14.11 27.93
CA GLN A 577 1.94 -14.00 28.32
C GLN A 577 2.83 -14.70 27.30
N VAL A 578 4.03 -14.16 27.06
CA VAL A 578 5.02 -14.78 26.18
C VAL A 578 5.54 -16.07 26.83
N VAL A 579 5.63 -17.14 26.03
CA VAL A 579 6.13 -18.45 26.47
C VAL A 579 7.31 -18.89 25.61
N VAL A 580 8.30 -19.54 26.24
CA VAL A 580 9.49 -20.10 25.60
C VAL A 580 9.74 -21.50 26.17
N TYR A 581 10.14 -22.42 25.31
CA TYR A 581 10.27 -23.85 25.61
C TYR A 581 11.73 -24.31 25.67
#